data_AF-A0A2S0L5I7-F1
#
_entry.id   AF-A0A2S0L5I7-F1
#
_cell.length_a   1.000
_cell.length_b   1.000
_cell.length_c   1.000
_cell.angle_alpha   90.00
_cell.angle_beta   90.00
_cell.angle_gamma   90.00
#
_symmetry.space_group_name_H-M   'P 1'
#
loop_
_entity.id
_entity.type
_entity.pdbx_description
1 polymer ?
#
loop_
_entity_poly.entity_id
_entity_poly.type
_entity_poly.pdbx_seq_one_letter_code
_entity_poly.pdbx_strand_id
1 'polypeptide(L)'
;MNMTTKEFLETANKEMSRKVWEHYGKETQKKKFIEELSELITALAKEDRRAIGEEMADVKVMIMQFENGMEIDTLPIMNYKLHRQLARIENENNNK
;
A
#
# COMPACT_ATOMS: atom_id res chain seq x y z
N MET A 1 8.78 1.88 -27.96
CA MET A 1 9.03 2.76 -26.79
C MET A 1 9.80 1.93 -25.78
N ASN A 2 10.93 2.43 -25.29
CA ASN A 2 11.67 1.77 -24.21
C ASN A 2 10.99 2.09 -22.89
N MET A 3 10.79 1.06 -22.08
CA MET A 3 10.21 1.16 -20.75
C MET A 3 11.14 1.94 -19.81
N THR A 4 10.59 2.79 -18.96
CA THR A 4 11.35 3.50 -17.92
C THR A 4 11.76 2.54 -16.79
N THR A 5 12.79 2.89 -16.02
CA THR A 5 13.22 2.11 -14.84
C THR A 5 12.08 1.91 -13.84
N LYS A 6 11.22 2.92 -13.67
CA LYS A 6 10.07 2.85 -12.76
C LYS A 6 9.05 1.82 -13.25
N GLU A 7 8.64 1.90 -14.50
CA GLU A 7 7.69 0.95 -15.11
C GLU A 7 8.23 -0.49 -15.09
N PHE A 8 9.54 -0.65 -15.31
CA PHE A 8 10.21 -1.95 -15.19
C PHE A 8 10.11 -2.51 -13.77
N LEU A 9 10.44 -1.70 -12.74
CA LEU A 9 10.38 -2.12 -11.34
C LEU A 9 8.94 -2.41 -10.90
N GLU A 10 7.97 -1.61 -11.30
CA GLU A 10 6.55 -1.85 -11.01
C GLU A 10 6.07 -3.18 -11.60
N THR A 11 6.45 -3.46 -12.85
CA THR A 11 6.13 -4.74 -13.52
C THR A 11 6.79 -5.92 -12.81
N ALA A 12 8.09 -5.83 -12.53
CA ALA A 12 8.84 -6.88 -11.84
C ALA A 12 8.30 -7.15 -10.43
N ASN A 13 7.98 -6.10 -9.67
CA ASN A 13 7.41 -6.22 -8.33
C ASN A 13 6.04 -6.91 -8.36
N LYS A 14 5.21 -6.58 -9.36
CA LYS A 14 3.90 -7.23 -9.55
C LYS A 14 4.05 -8.74 -9.80
N GLU A 15 4.99 -9.14 -10.65
CA GLU A 15 5.27 -10.55 -10.91
C GLU A 15 5.81 -11.29 -9.68
N MET A 16 6.74 -10.69 -8.94
CA MET A 16 7.28 -11.26 -7.70
C MET A 16 6.18 -11.41 -6.64
N SER A 17 5.37 -10.37 -6.46
CA SER A 17 4.22 -10.35 -5.56
C SER A 17 3.23 -11.49 -5.85
N ARG A 18 2.92 -11.75 -7.13
CA ARG A 18 2.05 -12.86 -7.54
C ARG A 18 2.64 -14.22 -7.17
N LYS A 19 3.94 -14.44 -7.43
CA LYS A 19 4.64 -15.70 -7.08
C LYS A 19 4.62 -15.95 -5.57
N VAL A 20 4.83 -14.90 -4.78
CA VAL A 20 4.80 -14.96 -3.31
C VAL A 20 3.39 -15.29 -2.79
N TRP A 21 2.36 -14.69 -3.37
CA TRP A 21 0.96 -15.02 -3.04
C TRP A 21 0.61 -16.48 -3.37
N GLU A 22 0.95 -16.95 -4.57
CA GLU A 22 0.69 -18.32 -5.03
C GLU A 22 1.38 -19.38 -4.16
N HIS A 23 2.57 -19.07 -3.64
CA HIS A 23 3.32 -19.98 -2.79
C HIS A 23 2.74 -20.11 -1.37
N TYR A 24 2.47 -18.99 -0.70
CA TYR A 24 2.07 -19.00 0.71
C TYR A 24 0.56 -19.04 0.93
N GLY A 25 -0.23 -18.59 -0.05
CA GLY A 25 -1.68 -18.55 0.00
C GLY A 25 -2.27 -17.47 0.93
N LYS A 26 -3.57 -17.24 0.75
CA LYS A 26 -4.32 -16.14 1.37
C LYS A 26 -4.22 -16.08 2.90
N GLU A 27 -4.38 -17.20 3.61
CA GLU A 27 -4.43 -17.19 5.07
C GLU A 27 -3.06 -16.88 5.70
N THR A 28 -1.97 -17.37 5.11
CA THR A 28 -0.62 -17.04 5.54
C THR A 28 -0.34 -15.56 5.30
N GLN A 29 -0.67 -15.06 4.11
CA GLN A 29 -0.46 -13.65 3.76
C GLN A 29 -1.32 -12.71 4.61
N LYS A 30 -2.53 -13.11 4.99
CA LYS A 30 -3.36 -12.36 5.93
C LYS A 30 -2.70 -12.21 7.29
N LYS A 31 -2.10 -13.27 7.84
CA LYS A 31 -1.38 -13.19 9.12
C LYS A 31 -0.19 -12.26 9.01
N LYS A 32 0.61 -12.40 7.95
CA LYS A 32 1.77 -11.51 7.72
C LYS A 32 1.34 -10.06 7.54
N PHE A 33 0.25 -9.80 6.83
CA PHE A 33 -0.24 -8.43 6.67
C PHE A 33 -0.66 -7.80 8.02
N ILE A 34 -1.27 -8.56 8.92
CA ILE A 34 -1.59 -8.08 10.26
C ILE A 34 -0.32 -7.77 11.08
N GLU A 35 0.73 -8.57 10.91
CA GLU A 35 2.05 -8.37 11.53
C GLU A 35 2.68 -7.04 11.08
N GLU A 36 2.82 -6.82 9.76
CA GLU A 36 3.40 -5.57 9.20
C GLU A 36 2.61 -4.33 9.63
N LEU A 37 1.27 -4.44 9.68
CA LEU A 37 0.42 -3.35 10.17
C LEU A 37 0.69 -3.04 11.65
N SER A 38 0.97 -4.06 12.47
CA SER A 38 1.27 -3.91 13.90
C SER A 38 2.67 -3.29 14.11
N GLU A 39 3.63 -3.65 13.27
CA GLU A 39 4.97 -3.07 13.27
C GLU A 39 4.92 -1.59 12.84
N LEU A 40 4.16 -1.25 11.79
CA LEU A 40 3.93 0.15 11.41
C LEU A 40 3.25 0.97 12.52
N ILE A 41 2.24 0.41 13.19
CA ILE A 41 1.60 1.07 14.35
C ILE A 41 2.64 1.36 15.43
N THR A 42 3.52 0.39 15.72
CA THR A 42 4.57 0.54 16.73
C THR A 42 5.60 1.60 16.34
N ALA A 43 6.02 1.64 15.07
CA ALA A 43 6.95 2.62 14.56
C ALA A 43 6.37 4.05 14.62
N LEU A 44 5.10 4.21 14.23
CA LEU A 44 4.38 5.48 14.33
C LEU A 44 4.23 5.95 15.78
N ALA A 45 3.87 5.06 16.69
CA ALA A 45 3.71 5.39 18.11
C ALA A 45 5.03 5.82 18.79
N LYS A 46 6.17 5.34 18.26
CA LYS A 46 7.52 5.72 18.72
C LYS A 46 8.09 6.95 18.00
N GLU A 47 7.39 7.47 16.99
CA GLU A 47 7.86 8.56 16.12
C GLU A 47 9.24 8.29 15.47
N ASP A 48 9.62 7.02 15.30
CA ASP A 48 10.90 6.64 14.69
C ASP A 48 10.78 6.72 13.17
N ARG A 49 11.22 7.83 12.59
CA ARG A 49 11.13 8.09 11.15
C ARG A 49 11.78 7.01 10.27
N ARG A 50 12.87 6.37 10.74
CA ARG A 50 13.54 5.32 9.95
C ARG A 50 12.68 4.07 9.92
N ALA A 51 12.26 3.61 11.10
CA ALA A 51 11.35 2.47 11.23
C ALA A 51 10.05 2.73 10.46
N ILE A 52 9.44 3.92 10.58
CA ILE A 52 8.24 4.28 9.82
C ILE A 52 8.44 4.07 8.32
N GLY A 53 9.60 4.46 7.77
CA GLY A 53 9.90 4.26 6.35
C GLY A 53 9.96 2.80 5.94
N GLU A 54 10.59 1.96 6.77
CA GLU A 54 10.73 0.51 6.56
C GLU A 54 9.37 -0.17 6.66
N GLU A 55 8.64 0.02 7.77
CA GLU A 55 7.34 -0.63 7.97
C GLU A 55 6.27 -0.15 6.97
N MET A 56 6.36 1.09 6.49
CA MET A 56 5.51 1.55 5.37
C MET A 56 5.81 0.82 4.07
N ALA A 57 7.07 0.45 3.82
CA ALA A 57 7.45 -0.33 2.65
C ALA A 57 6.92 -1.76 2.76
N ASP A 58 7.02 -2.38 3.93
CA ASP A 58 6.52 -3.73 4.16
C ASP A 58 4.99 -3.80 4.04
N VAL A 59 4.27 -2.83 4.62
CA VAL A 59 2.82 -2.69 4.42
C VAL A 59 2.47 -2.49 2.94
N LYS A 60 3.25 -1.73 2.17
CA LYS A 60 3.02 -1.57 0.71
C LYS A 60 3.23 -2.87 -0.06
N VAL A 61 4.22 -3.67 0.31
CA VAL A 61 4.43 -5.00 -0.28
C VAL A 61 3.23 -5.89 0.01
N MET A 62 2.70 -5.87 1.23
CA MET A 62 1.51 -6.66 1.59
C MET A 62 0.26 -6.20 0.86
N ILE A 63 0.03 -4.88 0.73
CA ILE A 63 -1.08 -4.35 -0.10
C ILE A 63 -0.96 -4.86 -1.53
N MET A 64 0.22 -4.77 -2.14
CA MET A 64 0.44 -5.24 -3.51
C MET A 64 0.13 -6.74 -3.67
N GLN A 65 0.53 -7.58 -2.71
CA GLN A 65 0.21 -9.01 -2.72
C GLN A 65 -1.29 -9.28 -2.62
N PHE A 66 -2.02 -8.51 -1.81
CA PHE A 66 -3.48 -8.62 -1.71
C PHE A 66 -4.19 -8.12 -2.97
N GLU A 67 -3.77 -6.99 -3.53
CA GLU A 67 -4.31 -6.46 -4.80
C GLU A 67 -4.16 -7.47 -5.93
N ASN A 68 -2.96 -8.04 -6.09
CA ASN A 68 -2.70 -9.05 -7.11
C ASN A 68 -3.45 -10.35 -6.82
N GLY A 69 -3.39 -10.85 -5.59
CA GLY A 69 -3.92 -12.15 -5.20
C GLY A 69 -5.44 -12.23 -5.13
N MET A 70 -6.11 -11.08 -4.97
CA MET A 70 -7.57 -10.98 -4.90
C MET A 70 -8.19 -10.18 -6.06
N GLU A 71 -7.38 -9.77 -7.04
CA GLU A 71 -7.79 -8.96 -8.19
C GLU A 71 -8.50 -7.65 -7.78
N ILE A 72 -7.95 -6.97 -6.78
CA ILE A 72 -8.47 -5.69 -6.27
C ILE A 72 -7.70 -4.54 -6.93
N ASP A 73 -8.44 -3.62 -7.56
CA ASP A 73 -7.89 -2.34 -8.02
C ASP A 73 -8.27 -1.21 -7.06
N THR A 74 -7.32 -0.74 -6.26
CA THR A 74 -7.57 0.34 -5.29
C THR A 74 -7.44 1.73 -5.90
N LEU A 75 -6.86 1.88 -7.09
CA LEU A 75 -6.53 3.20 -7.66
C LEU A 75 -7.77 4.09 -7.87
N PRO A 76 -8.90 3.60 -8.44
CA PRO A 76 -10.12 4.40 -8.55
C PRO A 76 -10.69 4.81 -7.18
N ILE A 77 -10.63 3.90 -6.19
CA ILE A 77 -11.12 4.13 -4.84
C ILE A 77 -10.28 5.19 -4.12
N MET A 78 -8.96 5.13 -4.28
CA MET A 78 -8.03 6.14 -3.77
C MET A 78 -8.32 7.51 -4.37
N ASN A 79 -8.47 7.60 -5.70
CA ASN A 79 -8.76 8.84 -6.40
C ASN A 79 -10.04 9.49 -5.86
N TYR A 80 -11.13 8.71 -5.76
CA TYR A 80 -12.39 9.18 -5.18
C TYR A 80 -12.21 9.70 -3.74
N LYS A 81 -11.49 8.97 -2.88
CA LYS A 81 -11.27 9.36 -1.49
C LYS A 81 -10.46 10.65 -1.37
N LEU A 82 -9.45 10.85 -2.21
CA LEU A 82 -8.62 12.06 -2.22
C LEU A 82 -9.42 13.28 -2.68
N HIS A 83 -10.17 13.18 -3.79
CA HIS A 83 -11.07 14.26 -4.22
C HIS A 83 -12.06 14.66 -3.13
N ARG A 84 -12.62 13.67 -2.42
CA ARG A 84 -13.53 13.93 -1.30
C ARG A 84 -12.84 14.64 -0.13
N GLN A 85 -11.57 14.34 0.16
CA GLN A 85 -10.82 15.03 1.21
C GLN A 85 -10.50 16.47 0.81
N LEU A 86 -10.11 16.70 -0.44
CA LEU A 86 -9.88 18.05 -0.97
C LEU A 86 -11.13 18.92 -0.89
N ALA A 87 -12.28 18.38 -1.28
CA ALA A 87 -13.56 19.09 -1.15
C ALA A 87 -13.92 19.47 0.30
N ARG A 88 -13.51 18.67 1.30
CA ARG A 88 -13.69 19.01 2.72
C ARG A 88 -12.80 20.17 3.14
N ILE A 89 -11.54 20.16 2.71
CA ILE A 89 -10.58 21.26 2.98
C ILE A 89 -11.11 22.57 2.37
N GLU A 90 -11.61 22.54 1.15
CA GLU A 90 -12.21 23.71 0.49
C GLU A 90 -13.43 24.24 1.25
N ASN A 91 -14.33 23.34 1.68
CA ASN A 91 -15.51 23.73 2.45
C ASN A 91 -15.17 24.27 3.85
N GLU A 92 -14.14 23.74 4.51
CA GLU A 92 -13.65 24.27 5.80
C GLU A 92 -13.04 25.67 5.64
N ASN A 93 -12.35 25.93 4.53
CA ASN A 93 -11.76 27.24 4.25
C ASN A 93 -12.80 28.28 3.84
N ASN A 94 -13.87 27.87 3.13
CA ASN A 94 -14.97 28.78 2.74
C ASN A 94 -15.90 29.15 3.90
N ASN A 95 -15.89 28.36 4.98
CA ASN A 95 -16.68 28.59 6.19
C ASN A 95 -15.89 29.29 7.31
N LYS A 96 -14.65 29.73 7.05
CA LYS A 96 -13.82 30.54 7.95
C LYS A 96 -13.81 32.00 7.50
#